data_AF-A0A8J3WF13-F1
#
_entry.id   AF-A0A8J3WF13-F1
#
_cell.length_a   1.000
_cell.length_b   1.000
_cell.length_c   1.000
_cell.angle_alpha   90.00
_cell.angle_beta   90.00
_cell.angle_gamma   90.00
#
_symmetry.space_group_name_H-M   'P 1'
#
loop_
_entity.id
_entity.type
_entity.pdbx_description
1 polymer ?
#
loop_
_entity_poly.entity_id
_entity_poly.type
_entity_poly.pdbx_seq_one_letter_code
_entity_poly.pdbx_strand_id
1 'polypeptide(L)'
;MSATPAEMSPEATKRLNNIAKFWSDKLRAATTDADLARVCFDRARSAAVKAERGGGNKRAMHELAQLLAAWAEQQEQAEIVRRTRHSA
;
A
#
# COMPACT_ATOMS: atom_id res chain seq x y z
N MET A 1 -15.73 15.31 1.10
CA MET A 1 -15.06 16.53 0.63
C MET A 1 -13.68 16.53 1.27
N SER A 2 -12.61 16.33 0.50
CA SER A 2 -11.24 16.38 1.02
C SER A 2 -10.81 17.83 1.09
N ALA A 3 -10.37 18.29 2.26
CA ALA A 3 -9.90 19.67 2.47
C ALA A 3 -8.76 19.99 1.48
N THR A 4 -8.81 21.17 0.88
CA THR A 4 -7.73 21.65 0.02
C THR A 4 -6.51 22.03 0.87
N PRO A 5 -5.27 21.99 0.34
CA PRO A 5 -4.07 22.37 1.09
C PRO A 5 -4.12 23.80 1.69
N ALA A 6 -4.97 24.67 1.14
CA ALA A 6 -5.22 26.03 1.64
C ALA A 6 -6.07 26.07 2.94
N GLU A 7 -6.79 24.99 3.26
CA GLU A 7 -7.64 24.85 4.45
C GLU A 7 -6.95 24.08 5.59
N MET A 8 -5.73 23.58 5.36
CA MET A 8 -4.96 22.82 6.35
C MET A 8 -4.05 23.74 7.17
N SER A 9 -3.96 23.49 8.49
CA SER A 9 -3.03 24.22 9.33
C SER A 9 -1.58 24.03 8.84
N PRO A 10 -0.67 25.00 9.07
CA PRO A 10 0.74 24.87 8.68
C PRO A 10 1.39 23.59 9.23
N GLU A 11 1.00 23.16 10.43
CA GLU A 11 1.47 21.92 11.06
C GLU A 11 0.96 20.67 10.34
N ALA A 12 -0.31 20.67 9.90
CA ALA A 12 -0.88 19.57 9.14
C ALA A 12 -0.18 19.43 7.77
N THR A 13 0.05 20.55 7.09
CA THR A 13 0.80 20.58 5.82
C THR A 13 2.24 20.10 6.00
N LYS A 14 2.94 20.59 7.04
CA LYS A 14 4.30 20.11 7.38
C LYS A 14 4.33 18.61 7.65
N ARG A 15 3.34 18.08 8.37
CA ARG A 15 3.22 16.65 8.65
C ARG A 15 3.01 15.83 7.38
N LEU A 16 2.15 16.29 6.47
CA LEU A 16 1.93 15.63 5.18
C LEU A 16 3.21 15.61 4.33
N ASN A 17 3.91 16.74 4.26
CA ASN A 17 5.18 16.84 3.53
C ASN A 17 6.24 15.88 4.09
N ASN A 18 6.33 15.76 5.42
CA ASN A 18 7.26 14.81 6.06
C ASN A 18 6.90 13.35 5.75
N ILE A 19 5.61 13.01 5.78
CA ILE A 19 5.15 11.66 5.42
C ILE A 19 5.46 11.36 3.94
N ALA A 20 5.18 12.32 3.05
CA ALA A 20 5.47 12.18 1.63
C ALA A 20 6.97 11.97 1.40
N LYS A 21 7.81 12.83 1.97
CA LYS A 21 9.27 12.73 1.88
C LYS A 21 9.78 11.37 2.36
N PHE A 22 9.33 10.90 3.52
CA PHE A 22 9.73 9.60 4.07
C PHE A 22 9.46 8.44 3.09
N TRP A 23 8.27 8.39 2.49
CA TRP A 23 7.95 7.34 1.54
C TRP A 23 8.67 7.51 0.20
N SER A 24 8.84 8.74 -0.29
CA SER A 24 9.61 9.03 -1.50
C SER A 24 11.08 8.64 -1.36
N ASP A 25 11.69 8.87 -0.20
CA ASP A 25 13.08 8.48 0.06
C ASP A 25 13.23 6.95 0.06
N LYS A 26 12.29 6.22 0.69
CA LYS A 26 12.25 4.75 0.64
C LYS A 26 12.06 4.19 -0.76
N LEU A 27 11.17 4.79 -1.55
CA LEU A 27 10.93 4.38 -2.94
C LEU A 27 12.17 4.61 -3.80
N ARG A 28 12.88 5.72 -3.62
CA ARG A 28 14.14 6.01 -4.33
C ARG A 28 15.29 5.08 -3.93
N ALA A 29 15.28 4.57 -2.70
CA ALA A 29 16.29 3.64 -2.21
C ALA A 29 16.04 2.18 -2.66
N ALA A 30 14.86 1.86 -3.19
CA ALA A 30 14.57 0.52 -3.68
C ALA A 30 15.36 0.25 -4.97
N THR A 31 16.19 -0.79 -4.95
CA THR A 31 17.06 -1.16 -6.08
C THR A 31 16.56 -2.37 -6.86
N THR A 32 15.57 -3.08 -6.33
CA THR A 32 14.95 -4.25 -6.96
C THR A 32 13.42 -4.15 -6.90
N ASP A 33 12.73 -4.88 -7.77
CA ASP A 33 11.26 -4.96 -7.75
C ASP A 33 10.74 -5.54 -6.43
N ALA A 34 11.50 -6.44 -5.80
CA ALA A 34 11.17 -6.99 -4.49
C ALA A 34 11.23 -5.91 -3.40
N ASP A 35 12.25 -5.04 -3.43
CA ASP A 35 12.34 -3.90 -2.51
C ASP A 35 11.21 -2.90 -2.74
N LEU A 36 10.88 -2.62 -4.01
CA LEU A 36 9.78 -1.73 -4.38
C LEU A 36 8.45 -2.27 -3.86
N ALA A 37 8.16 -3.56 -4.08
CA ALA A 37 6.97 -4.23 -3.59
C ALA A 37 6.88 -4.15 -2.06
N ARG A 38 7.98 -4.38 -1.34
CA ARG A 38 8.05 -4.27 0.12
C ARG A 38 7.72 -2.85 0.60
N VAL A 39 8.31 -1.82 -0.02
CA VAL A 39 8.04 -0.41 0.35
C VAL A 39 6.57 -0.05 0.12
N CYS A 40 5.99 -0.47 -1.01
CA CYS A 40 4.58 -0.24 -1.32
C CYS A 40 3.65 -0.95 -0.32
N PHE A 41 3.97 -2.19 0.04
CA PHE A 41 3.24 -2.95 1.06
C PHE A 41 3.29 -2.26 2.43
N ASP A 42 4.48 -1.86 2.89
CA ASP A 42 4.66 -1.16 4.16
C ASP A 42 3.87 0.16 4.19
N ARG A 43 3.83 0.88 3.07
CA ARG A 43 3.04 2.11 2.92
C ARG A 43 1.54 1.84 3.03
N ALA A 44 1.05 0.83 2.31
CA ALA A 44 -0.36 0.44 2.33
C ALA A 44 -0.80 0.01 3.74
N ARG A 45 0.02 -0.84 4.40
CA ARG A 45 -0.20 -1.27 5.79
C ARG A 45 -0.22 -0.09 6.76
N SER A 46 0.74 0.83 6.64
CA SER A 46 0.77 2.03 7.49
C SER A 46 -0.49 2.90 7.32
N ALA A 47 -0.99 3.03 6.09
CA ALA A 47 -2.23 3.74 5.81
C ALA A 47 -3.45 3.05 6.45
N ALA A 48 -3.56 1.72 6.29
CA ALA A 48 -4.66 0.94 6.87
C ALA A 48 -4.69 1.01 8.40
N VAL A 49 -3.54 0.87 9.07
CA VAL A 49 -3.44 1.00 10.54
C VAL A 49 -3.87 2.39 11.01
N LYS A 50 -3.49 3.45 10.29
CA LYS A 50 -3.90 4.82 10.63
C LYS A 50 -5.39 5.04 10.42
N ALA A 51 -5.96 4.49 9.36
CA ALA A 51 -7.39 4.59 9.06
C ALA A 51 -8.25 3.86 10.12
N GLU A 52 -7.78 2.71 10.60
CA GLU A 52 -8.43 1.95 11.67
C GLU A 52 -8.34 2.66 13.03
N ARG A 53 -7.12 3.08 13.43
CA ARG A 53 -6.89 3.76 14.72
C ARG A 53 -7.51 5.15 14.80
N GLY A 54 -7.59 5.86 13.67
CA GLY A 54 -8.18 7.19 13.59
C GLY A 54 -9.71 7.22 13.66
N GLY A 55 -10.37 6.06 13.83
CA GLY A 55 -11.82 5.93 13.98
C GLY A 55 -12.63 6.04 12.69
N GLY A 56 -11.99 6.36 11.55
CA GLY A 56 -12.66 6.66 10.28
C GLY A 56 -12.96 5.44 9.40
N ASN A 57 -12.14 4.38 9.45
CA ASN A 57 -12.41 3.14 8.72
C ASN A 57 -11.90 1.90 9.49
N LYS A 58 -12.78 1.33 10.32
CA LYS A 58 -12.51 0.10 11.09
C LYS A 58 -12.30 -1.16 10.23
N ARG A 59 -12.61 -1.09 8.93
CA ARG A 59 -12.46 -2.21 7.98
C ARG A 59 -11.20 -2.08 7.11
N ALA A 60 -10.44 -0.99 7.21
CA ALA A 60 -9.30 -0.73 6.33
C ALA A 60 -8.26 -1.87 6.34
N MET A 61 -7.96 -2.44 7.50
CA MET A 61 -7.03 -3.59 7.59
C MET A 61 -7.63 -4.86 6.97
N HIS A 62 -8.94 -5.07 7.12
CA HIS A 62 -9.63 -6.20 6.51
C HIS A 62 -9.69 -6.09 4.99
N GLU A 63 -9.99 -4.90 4.46
CA GLU A 63 -9.99 -4.59 3.02
C GLU A 63 -8.60 -4.81 2.41
N LEU A 64 -7.55 -4.32 3.07
CA LEU A 64 -6.18 -4.58 2.65
C LEU A 64 -5.87 -6.10 2.62
N ALA A 65 -6.28 -6.83 3.65
CA ALA A 65 -6.07 -8.28 3.71
C ALA A 65 -6.80 -9.02 2.57
N GLN A 66 -8.04 -8.65 2.25
CA GLN A 66 -8.80 -9.23 1.15
C GLN A 66 -8.12 -9.02 -0.22
N LEU A 67 -7.62 -7.80 -0.48
CA LEU A 67 -6.92 -7.49 -1.73
C LEU A 67 -5.66 -8.33 -1.90
N LEU A 68 -4.89 -8.50 -0.82
CA LEU A 68 -3.66 -9.30 -0.85
C LEU A 68 -3.95 -10.79 -1.06
N ALA A 69 -4.97 -11.32 -0.38
CA ALA A 69 -5.39 -12.71 -0.55
C ALA A 69 -5.86 -12.99 -1.98
N ALA A 70 -6.72 -12.13 -2.53
CA ALA A 70 -7.21 -12.27 -3.90
C ALA A 70 -6.08 -12.18 -4.94
N TRP A 71 -5.12 -11.27 -4.74
CA TRP A 71 -3.97 -11.17 -5.64
C TRP A 71 -3.09 -12.43 -5.58
N ALA A 72 -2.84 -12.98 -4.39
CA ALA A 72 -2.07 -14.21 -4.22
C ALA A 72 -2.73 -15.39 -4.93
N GLU A 73 -4.03 -15.57 -4.73
CA GLU A 73 -4.82 -16.61 -5.39
C GLU A 73 -4.72 -16.52 -6.92
N GLN A 74 -4.78 -15.30 -7.49
CA GLN A 74 -4.63 -15.09 -8.93
C GLN A 74 -3.24 -15.50 -9.44
N GLN A 75 -2.18 -15.24 -8.67
CA GLN A 75 -0.82 -15.67 -9.07
C GLN A 75 -0.68 -17.19 -9.01
N GLU A 76 -1.23 -17.84 -7.98
CA GLU A 76 -1.24 -19.30 -7.86
C GLU A 76 -1.99 -19.94 -9.04
N GLN A 77 -3.17 -19.41 -9.39
CA GLN A 77 -3.92 -19.88 -10.56
C GLN A 77 -3.12 -19.70 -11.87
N ALA A 78 -2.49 -18.54 -12.06
CA ALA A 78 -1.69 -18.28 -13.25
C ALA A 78 -0.48 -19.22 -13.35
N GLU A 79 0.16 -19.55 -12.23
CA GLU A 79 1.26 -20.51 -12.16
C GLU A 79 0.80 -21.91 -12.57
N ILE A 80 -0.32 -22.38 -12.02
CA ILE A 80 -0.89 -23.69 -12.38
C ILE A 80 -1.20 -23.77 -13.88
N VAL A 81 -1.87 -22.76 -14.44
CA VAL A 81 -2.19 -22.71 -15.88
C VAL A 81 -0.93 -22.74 -16.75
N ARG A 82 0.12 -22.00 -16.37
CA ARG A 82 1.40 -22.00 -17.10
C ARG A 82 2.07 -23.37 -17.06
N ARG A 83 2.08 -24.04 -15.89
CA ARG A 83 2.65 -25.38 -15.73
C ARG A 83 1.91 -26.42 -16.58
N THR A 84 0.58 -26.42 -16.54
CA THR A 84 -0.23 -27.36 -17.32
C THR A 84 0.00 -27.22 -18.83
N ARG A 85 0.20 -26.00 -19.33
CA ARG A 85 0.49 -25.74 -20.76
C ARG A 85 1.91 -26.14 -21.20
N HIS A 86 2.87 -26.21 -20.29
CA HIS A 86 4.24 -26.64 -20.59
C HIS A 86 4.41 -28.16 -20.54
N SER A 87 3.51 -28.85 -19.85
CA SER A 87 3.52 -30.31 -19.65
C SER A 87 2.63 -31.08 -20.65
N ALA A 88 1.97 -30.39 -21.58
CA ALA A 88 1.08 -30.95 -22.61
C ALA A 88 1.65 -30.67 -24.01
#